data_AF-A0A1C5G290-F1
#
_entry.id   AF-A0A1C5G290-F1
#
_cell.length_a   1.000
_cell.length_b   1.000
_cell.length_c   1.000
_cell.angle_alpha   90.00
_cell.angle_beta   90.00
_cell.angle_gamma   90.00
#
_symmetry.space_group_name_H-M   'P 1'
#
loop_
_entity.id
_entity.type
_entity.pdbx_description
1 polymer ?
#
loop_
_entity_poly.entity_id
_entity_poly.type
_entity_poly.pdbx_seq_one_letter_code
_entity_poly.pdbx_strand_id
1 'polypeptide(L)'
;MEPGGPVEFDRVVPASGNLMVCQRQFWMGTHRAGMVARIWADCDLIHVLIAGIRIKTVRSHLSVNDLATLVRQGAVPAGPAPLPPIEDGDAIEVERCVNRGGGVSLGQHIVLAAEILAGRRVGIRIEPTTLMFYDLDTRELLRTRANPLRPEQMKRLRGARPAGPPPRPSVEPVRVQRRASNSGIIMVAGQKVALGRLHRHQTVTVTVSETTLAIELTDGDTKVIRRTTTQPVRSIKGQRPRIATSVS
;
A
#
# COMPACT_ATOMS: atom_id res chain seq x y z
N MET A 1 -2.89 -31.56 24.90
CA MET A 1 -2.25 -30.79 23.81
C MET A 1 -2.53 -31.57 22.55
N GLU A 2 -3.33 -31.03 21.64
CA GLU A 2 -3.58 -31.65 20.34
C GLU A 2 -2.24 -31.77 19.59
N PRO A 3 -1.91 -32.93 19.00
CA PRO A 3 -0.70 -33.06 18.17
C PRO A 3 -0.71 -32.01 17.05
N GLY A 4 0.31 -31.15 17.00
CA GLY A 4 0.45 -30.12 15.97
C GLY A 4 -0.30 -28.81 16.24
N GLY A 5 -0.83 -28.61 17.46
CA GLY A 5 -1.37 -27.31 17.87
C GLY A 5 -0.29 -26.20 17.91
N PRO A 6 -0.70 -24.92 17.85
CA PRO A 6 0.22 -23.79 17.91
C PRO A 6 0.99 -23.76 19.23
N VAL A 7 2.25 -23.32 19.17
CA VAL A 7 3.16 -23.22 20.32
C VAL A 7 3.71 -21.82 20.48
N GLU A 8 4.00 -21.43 21.71
CA GLU A 8 4.68 -20.18 22.01
C GLU A 8 5.90 -20.37 22.92
N PHE A 9 6.91 -19.55 22.70
CA PHE A 9 8.17 -19.56 23.45
C PHE A 9 8.93 -18.26 23.28
N ASP A 10 9.81 -17.97 24.22
CA ASP A 10 10.60 -16.75 24.22
C ASP A 10 12.03 -17.01 23.71
N ARG A 11 12.59 -16.02 23.01
CA ARG A 11 13.98 -15.99 22.56
C ARG A 11 14.57 -14.58 22.71
N VAL A 12 15.81 -14.49 23.17
CA VAL A 12 16.54 -13.23 23.22
C VAL A 12 17.10 -12.91 21.83
N VAL A 13 16.90 -11.68 21.36
CA VAL A 13 17.49 -11.21 20.11
C VAL A 13 19.02 -11.11 20.28
N PRO A 14 19.82 -11.83 19.46
CA PRO A 14 21.27 -11.83 19.61
C PRO A 14 21.88 -10.47 19.22
N ALA A 15 23.13 -10.22 19.63
CA ALA A 15 23.87 -9.00 19.31
C ALA A 15 23.96 -8.71 17.79
N SER A 16 24.00 -9.77 16.97
CA SER A 16 23.97 -9.65 15.50
C SER A 16 22.64 -9.08 14.98
N GLY A 17 21.60 -9.02 15.79
CA GLY A 17 20.25 -8.68 15.38
C GLY A 17 19.57 -9.76 14.53
N ASN A 18 20.22 -10.90 14.29
CA ASN A 18 19.65 -11.97 13.46
C ASN A 18 19.18 -13.13 14.35
N LEU A 19 17.89 -13.10 14.70
CA LEU A 19 17.26 -14.08 15.57
C LEU A 19 17.05 -15.41 14.83
N MET A 20 17.29 -16.54 15.49
CA MET A 20 17.07 -17.86 14.91
C MET A 20 15.86 -18.56 15.54
N VAL A 21 14.97 -19.08 14.70
CA VAL A 21 13.86 -19.95 15.10
C VAL A 21 13.87 -21.18 14.20
N CYS A 22 14.09 -22.37 14.78
CA CYS A 22 14.10 -23.67 14.10
C CYS A 22 14.75 -23.64 12.71
N GLN A 23 16.06 -23.41 12.66
CA GLN A 23 16.86 -23.36 11.43
C GLN A 23 16.55 -22.20 10.48
N ARG A 24 15.69 -21.25 10.86
CA ARG A 24 15.40 -20.06 10.05
C ARG A 24 15.78 -18.78 10.78
N GLN A 25 16.33 -17.86 10.02
CA GLN A 25 16.87 -16.60 10.50
C GLN A 25 15.88 -15.45 10.26
N PHE A 26 15.79 -14.57 11.25
CA PHE A 26 14.88 -13.44 11.32
C PHE A 26 15.70 -12.19 11.64
N TRP A 27 15.90 -11.34 10.64
CA TRP A 27 16.54 -10.05 10.88
C TRP A 27 15.66 -9.14 11.76
N MET A 28 16.05 -8.95 13.01
CA MET A 28 15.41 -8.06 13.98
C MET A 28 16.10 -6.68 14.03
N GLY A 29 17.32 -6.58 13.51
CA GLY A 29 18.15 -5.38 13.59
C GLY A 29 18.91 -5.31 14.91
N THR A 30 20.14 -4.80 14.85
CA THR A 30 21.04 -4.70 16.01
C THR A 30 20.49 -3.83 17.13
N HIS A 31 19.68 -2.81 16.79
CA HIS A 31 18.97 -1.96 17.76
C HIS A 31 18.02 -2.72 18.71
N ARG A 32 17.68 -3.98 18.41
CA ARG A 32 16.82 -4.82 19.26
C ARG A 32 17.60 -5.89 20.03
N ALA A 33 18.93 -5.89 19.96
CA ALA A 33 19.75 -6.85 20.68
C ALA A 33 19.44 -6.84 22.19
N GLY A 34 19.39 -8.03 22.81
CA GLY A 34 19.05 -8.21 24.22
C GLY A 34 17.56 -8.15 24.55
N MET A 35 16.71 -7.67 23.64
CA MET A 35 15.25 -7.71 23.85
C MET A 35 14.73 -9.14 23.77
N VAL A 36 13.74 -9.46 24.60
CA VAL A 36 13.03 -10.74 24.54
C VAL A 36 11.94 -10.67 23.47
N ALA A 37 12.02 -11.58 22.51
CA ALA A 37 11.01 -11.79 21.50
C ALA A 37 10.16 -13.01 21.86
N ARG A 38 8.84 -12.82 21.95
CA ARG A 38 7.87 -13.91 22.03
C ARG A 38 7.58 -14.42 20.63
N ILE A 39 7.73 -15.72 20.45
CA ILE A 39 7.47 -16.43 19.21
C ILE A 39 6.17 -17.20 19.39
N TRP A 40 5.21 -16.95 18.51
CA TRP A 40 4.02 -17.79 18.33
C TRP A 40 4.17 -18.52 17.00
N ALA A 41 3.96 -19.82 16.95
CA ALA A 41 4.18 -20.61 15.74
C ALA A 41 3.18 -21.76 15.59
N ASP A 42 2.65 -21.94 14.38
CA ASP A 42 1.96 -23.15 13.93
C ASP A 42 2.59 -23.64 12.61
N CYS A 43 1.90 -24.54 11.91
CA CYS A 43 2.34 -25.06 10.61
C CYS A 43 2.21 -24.03 9.47
N ASP A 44 1.50 -22.92 9.66
CA ASP A 44 1.19 -21.94 8.63
C ASP A 44 1.95 -20.63 8.78
N LEU A 45 2.09 -20.14 10.01
CA LEU A 45 2.60 -18.82 10.38
C LEU A 45 3.52 -18.87 11.59
N ILE A 46 4.50 -17.97 11.59
CA ILE A 46 5.31 -17.63 12.75
C ILE A 46 5.15 -16.13 12.99
N HIS A 47 4.71 -15.76 14.18
CA HIS A 47 4.66 -14.38 14.66
C HIS A 47 5.79 -14.12 15.65
N VAL A 48 6.49 -13.01 15.45
CA VAL A 48 7.54 -12.53 16.35
C VAL A 48 7.03 -11.25 16.99
N LEU A 49 6.86 -11.25 18.31
CA LEU A 49 6.38 -10.14 19.11
C LEU A 49 7.46 -9.68 20.09
N ILE A 50 7.53 -8.39 20.37
CA ILE A 50 8.39 -7.81 21.40
C ILE A 50 7.52 -6.89 22.25
N ALA A 51 7.52 -7.08 23.57
CA ALA A 51 6.64 -6.36 24.50
C ALA A 51 5.16 -6.40 24.09
N GLY A 52 4.68 -7.55 23.59
CA GLY A 52 3.32 -7.73 23.08
C GLY A 52 3.04 -7.10 21.70
N ILE A 53 3.97 -6.29 21.18
CA ILE A 53 3.84 -5.68 19.86
C ILE A 53 4.42 -6.62 18.81
N ARG A 54 3.60 -6.97 17.81
CA ARG A 54 4.03 -7.80 16.70
C ARG A 54 5.02 -7.06 15.80
N ILE A 55 6.22 -7.62 15.67
CA ILE A 55 7.30 -7.09 14.83
C ILE A 55 7.28 -7.74 13.45
N LYS A 56 7.04 -9.05 13.36
CA LYS A 56 7.00 -9.79 12.09
C LYS A 56 5.95 -10.89 12.10
N THR A 57 5.41 -11.16 10.91
CA THR A 57 4.71 -12.40 10.55
C THR A 57 5.41 -12.98 9.34
N VAL A 58 5.70 -14.27 9.36
CA VAL A 58 6.20 -15.00 8.19
C VAL A 58 5.43 -16.30 8.04
N ARG A 59 5.43 -16.88 6.84
CA ARG A 59 4.99 -18.26 6.64
C ARG A 59 5.89 -19.19 7.43
N SER A 60 5.27 -20.10 8.17
CA SER A 60 5.96 -21.18 8.83
C SER A 60 6.47 -22.19 7.82
N HIS A 61 7.62 -22.77 8.13
CA HIS A 61 8.17 -23.95 7.46
C HIS A 61 8.14 -25.16 8.38
N LEU A 62 7.54 -25.02 9.57
CA LEU A 62 7.54 -26.02 10.62
C LEU A 62 6.50 -27.09 10.31
N SER A 63 6.93 -28.34 10.40
CA SER A 63 6.06 -29.50 10.43
C SER A 63 5.52 -29.74 11.84
N VAL A 64 4.54 -30.63 11.97
CA VAL A 64 4.05 -31.13 13.27
C VAL A 64 5.21 -31.68 14.13
N ASN A 65 6.21 -32.31 13.52
CA ASN A 65 7.39 -32.84 14.21
C ASN A 65 8.30 -31.72 14.74
N ASP A 66 8.40 -30.61 14.02
CA ASP A 66 9.15 -29.43 14.47
C ASP A 66 8.46 -28.78 15.67
N LEU A 67 7.12 -28.65 15.63
CA LEU A 67 6.32 -28.15 16.75
C LEU A 67 6.47 -29.05 17.98
N ALA A 68 6.42 -30.38 17.82
CA ALA A 68 6.66 -31.33 18.90
C ALA A 68 8.08 -31.21 19.49
N THR A 69 9.08 -30.92 18.64
CA THR A 69 10.45 -30.67 19.09
C THR A 69 10.55 -29.38 19.89
N LEU A 70 9.86 -28.32 19.48
CA LEU A 70 9.78 -27.07 20.24
C LEU A 70 9.16 -27.27 21.62
N VAL A 71 8.09 -28.07 21.73
CA VAL A 71 7.48 -28.41 23.03
C VAL A 71 8.48 -29.13 23.93
N ARG A 72 9.24 -30.11 23.39
CA ARG A 72 10.33 -30.77 24.14
C ARG A 72 11.43 -29.81 24.60
N GLN A 73 11.62 -28.69 23.88
CA GLN A 73 12.58 -27.63 24.23
C GLN A 73 11.98 -26.56 25.16
N GLY A 74 10.78 -26.76 25.68
CA GLY A 74 10.14 -25.87 26.65
C GLY A 74 9.15 -24.86 26.04
N ALA A 75 8.77 -25.01 24.77
CA ALA A 75 7.62 -24.26 24.24
C ALA A 75 6.31 -24.73 24.89
N VAL A 76 5.40 -23.80 25.11
CA VAL A 76 4.10 -24.05 25.74
C VAL A 76 2.98 -23.96 24.69
N PRO A 77 1.78 -24.55 24.94
CA PRO A 77 0.63 -24.31 24.07
C PRO A 77 0.39 -22.82 23.91
N ALA A 78 0.22 -22.36 22.67
CA ALA A 78 0.00 -20.95 22.43
C ALA A 78 -1.44 -20.53 22.69
N GLY A 79 -1.62 -19.24 23.01
CA GLY A 79 -2.93 -18.59 22.94
C GLY A 79 -3.46 -18.46 21.50
N PRO A 80 -4.63 -17.82 21.30
CA PRO A 80 -5.17 -17.53 19.97
C PRO A 80 -4.14 -16.83 19.08
N ALA A 81 -4.19 -17.11 17.78
CA ALA A 81 -3.31 -16.44 16.83
C ALA A 81 -3.44 -14.91 16.97
N PRO A 82 -2.32 -14.16 17.07
CA PRO A 82 -2.35 -12.69 17.19
C PRO A 82 -2.86 -11.99 15.92
N LEU A 83 -3.20 -12.76 14.88
CA LEU A 83 -3.94 -12.32 13.70
C LEU A 83 -5.07 -13.30 13.43
N PRO A 84 -6.25 -12.83 13.00
CA PRO A 84 -7.21 -13.71 12.37
C PRO A 84 -6.58 -14.32 11.10
N PRO A 85 -6.96 -15.57 10.74
CA PRO A 85 -6.54 -16.16 9.47
C PRO A 85 -6.97 -15.25 8.30
N ILE A 86 -6.18 -15.27 7.23
CA ILE A 86 -6.58 -14.63 5.97
C ILE A 86 -7.54 -15.61 5.29
N GLU A 87 -8.82 -15.24 5.16
CA GLU A 87 -9.79 -16.08 4.46
C GLU A 87 -9.70 -15.89 2.94
N ASP A 88 -10.24 -16.86 2.21
CA ASP A 88 -10.24 -16.83 0.74
C ASP A 88 -11.17 -15.72 0.23
N GLY A 89 -10.59 -14.77 -0.49
CA GLY A 89 -11.30 -13.58 -0.97
C GLY A 89 -11.03 -12.32 -0.15
N ASP A 90 -10.41 -12.45 1.02
CA ASP A 90 -10.02 -11.30 1.82
C ASP A 90 -8.97 -10.45 1.12
N ALA A 91 -9.10 -9.14 1.30
CA ALA A 91 -8.03 -8.23 0.97
C ALA A 91 -6.83 -8.53 1.88
N ILE A 92 -5.64 -8.54 1.29
CA ILE A 92 -4.39 -8.66 2.05
C ILE A 92 -3.57 -7.40 1.90
N GLU A 93 -2.61 -7.22 2.79
CA GLU A 93 -1.63 -6.15 2.70
C GLU A 93 -0.21 -6.66 2.70
N VAL A 94 0.62 -5.97 1.93
CA VAL A 94 2.07 -6.14 1.93
C VAL A 94 2.74 -4.78 1.92
N GLU A 95 4.00 -4.74 2.36
CA GLU A 95 4.84 -3.56 2.27
C GLU A 95 5.97 -3.81 1.30
N ARG A 96 6.27 -2.83 0.44
CA ARG A 96 7.35 -2.92 -0.56
C ARG A 96 8.10 -1.60 -0.65
N CYS A 97 9.41 -1.69 -0.88
CA CYS A 97 10.19 -0.54 -1.32
C CYS A 97 10.01 -0.39 -2.83
N VAL A 98 9.76 0.85 -3.27
CA VAL A 98 9.63 1.19 -4.68
C VAL A 98 11.03 1.34 -5.27
N ASN A 99 11.29 0.64 -6.37
CA ASN A 99 12.57 0.71 -7.06
C ASN A 99 12.76 2.06 -7.77
N ARG A 100 13.96 2.30 -8.33
CA ARG A 100 14.29 3.55 -9.04
C ARG A 100 13.33 3.88 -10.18
N GLY A 101 12.79 2.87 -10.87
CA GLY A 101 11.82 3.02 -11.95
C GLY A 101 10.36 3.14 -11.49
N GLY A 102 10.11 3.33 -10.20
CA GLY A 102 8.75 3.46 -9.67
C GLY A 102 7.98 2.15 -9.54
N GLY A 103 8.62 0.99 -9.72
CA GLY A 103 8.01 -0.33 -9.66
C GLY A 103 8.15 -1.01 -8.29
N VAL A 104 7.25 -1.93 -7.99
CA VAL A 104 7.34 -2.86 -6.85
C VAL A 104 7.28 -4.31 -7.33
N SER A 105 7.91 -5.21 -6.58
CA SER A 105 7.79 -6.66 -6.82
C SER A 105 6.69 -7.28 -5.96
N LEU A 106 5.77 -7.98 -6.62
CA LEU A 106 4.72 -8.80 -6.03
C LEU A 106 4.87 -10.23 -6.56
N GLY A 107 5.68 -11.04 -5.87
CA GLY A 107 6.03 -12.37 -6.35
C GLY A 107 6.80 -12.28 -7.66
N GLN A 108 6.30 -12.91 -8.72
CA GLN A 108 6.90 -12.87 -10.05
C GLN A 108 6.49 -11.63 -10.88
N HIS A 109 5.61 -10.78 -10.35
CA HIS A 109 5.13 -9.60 -11.07
C HIS A 109 5.87 -8.33 -10.64
N ILE A 110 6.23 -7.50 -11.61
CA ILE A 110 6.63 -6.11 -11.38
C ILE A 110 5.44 -5.22 -11.72
N VAL A 111 4.99 -4.43 -10.74
CA VAL A 111 3.86 -3.52 -10.90
C VAL A 111 4.33 -2.09 -10.72
N LEU A 112 3.97 -1.21 -11.65
CA LEU A 112 4.28 0.22 -11.56
C LEU A 112 3.45 0.88 -10.45
N ALA A 113 4.10 1.35 -9.38
CA ALA A 113 3.48 2.22 -8.40
C ALA A 113 3.45 3.66 -8.97
N ALA A 114 4.59 4.35 -8.95
CA ALA A 114 4.85 5.62 -9.63
C ALA A 114 6.34 5.98 -9.47
N GLU A 115 6.95 6.61 -10.48
CA GLU A 115 8.36 7.02 -10.44
C GLU A 115 8.69 7.98 -9.28
N ILE A 116 7.78 8.92 -8.96
CA ILE A 116 7.95 9.85 -7.82
C ILE A 116 8.03 9.15 -6.46
N LEU A 117 7.63 7.89 -6.38
CA LEU A 117 7.70 7.10 -5.15
C LEU A 117 9.01 6.33 -5.02
N ALA A 118 9.94 6.43 -5.99
CA ALA A 118 11.21 5.73 -5.97
C ALA A 118 11.96 5.92 -4.63
N GLY A 119 12.46 4.81 -4.07
CA GLY A 119 13.14 4.79 -2.78
C GLY A 119 12.22 4.80 -1.55
N ARG A 120 10.93 5.12 -1.71
CA ARG A 120 9.96 5.08 -0.60
C ARG A 120 9.51 3.65 -0.32
N ARG A 121 9.25 3.38 0.95
CA ARG A 121 8.51 2.19 1.39
C ARG A 121 7.02 2.52 1.41
N VAL A 122 6.22 1.70 0.75
CA VAL A 122 4.77 1.89 0.64
C VAL A 122 4.04 0.65 1.11
N GLY A 123 2.83 0.86 1.60
CA GLY A 123 1.88 -0.24 1.81
C GLY A 123 1.06 -0.49 0.55
N ILE A 124 0.67 -1.74 0.34
CA ILE A 124 -0.14 -2.16 -0.80
C ILE A 124 -1.26 -3.02 -0.26
N ARG A 125 -2.50 -2.52 -0.34
CA ARG A 125 -3.70 -3.33 -0.15
C ARG A 125 -4.04 -4.01 -1.46
N ILE A 126 -4.19 -5.32 -1.43
CA ILE A 126 -4.41 -6.19 -2.57
C ILE A 126 -5.81 -6.77 -2.42
N GLU A 127 -6.74 -6.23 -3.19
CA GLU A 127 -8.09 -6.77 -3.36
C GLU A 127 -8.13 -7.68 -4.60
N PRO A 128 -9.19 -8.50 -4.77
CA PRO A 128 -9.26 -9.46 -5.88
C PRO A 128 -8.98 -8.83 -7.26
N THR A 129 -9.42 -7.59 -7.50
CA THR A 129 -9.28 -6.92 -8.80
C THR A 129 -8.35 -5.70 -8.77
N THR A 130 -8.03 -5.17 -7.59
CA THR A 130 -7.40 -3.85 -7.44
C THR A 130 -6.26 -3.86 -6.44
N LEU A 131 -5.15 -3.24 -6.83
CA LEU A 131 -4.04 -2.87 -5.95
C LEU A 131 -4.21 -1.41 -5.53
N MET A 132 -4.11 -1.14 -4.24
CA MET A 132 -4.15 0.21 -3.65
C MET A 132 -2.84 0.47 -2.91
N PHE A 133 -2.01 1.32 -3.49
CA PHE A 133 -0.76 1.80 -2.89
C PHE A 133 -1.07 2.93 -1.93
N TYR A 134 -0.56 2.85 -0.71
CA TYR A 134 -0.84 3.84 0.32
C TYR A 134 0.41 4.21 1.13
N ASP A 135 0.37 5.40 1.73
CA ASP A 135 1.40 5.89 2.65
C ASP A 135 1.31 5.17 4.00
N LEU A 136 2.43 4.66 4.50
CA LEU A 136 2.44 3.82 5.71
C LEU A 136 2.05 4.59 6.97
N ASP A 137 2.32 5.89 7.03
CA ASP A 137 2.13 6.70 8.23
C ASP A 137 0.72 7.30 8.25
N THR A 138 0.28 7.87 7.12
CA THR A 138 -1.01 8.58 7.04
C THR A 138 -2.17 7.70 6.57
N ARG A 139 -1.85 6.54 6.00
CA ARG A 139 -2.80 5.64 5.33
C ARG A 139 -3.42 6.24 4.07
N GLU A 140 -2.87 7.33 3.55
CA GLU A 140 -3.34 8.02 2.36
C GLU A 140 -3.13 7.18 1.09
N LEU A 141 -4.16 7.11 0.25
CA LEU A 141 -4.14 6.42 -1.02
C LEU A 141 -3.28 7.19 -2.02
N LEU A 142 -2.14 6.61 -2.37
CA LEU A 142 -1.20 7.17 -3.31
C LEU A 142 -1.60 6.83 -4.75
N ARG A 143 -1.87 5.56 -5.06
CA ARG A 143 -2.17 5.08 -6.42
C ARG A 143 -3.03 3.82 -6.42
N THR A 144 -3.73 3.57 -7.53
CA THR A 144 -4.41 2.30 -7.80
C THR A 144 -3.93 1.64 -9.09
N ARG A 145 -3.91 0.31 -9.14
CA ARG A 145 -3.60 -0.49 -10.33
C ARG A 145 -4.53 -1.70 -10.40
N ALA A 146 -4.70 -2.28 -11.58
CA ALA A 146 -5.31 -3.61 -11.69
C ALA A 146 -4.43 -4.64 -10.98
N ASN A 147 -5.05 -5.61 -10.31
CA ASN A 147 -4.35 -6.71 -9.66
C ASN A 147 -3.99 -7.81 -10.69
N PRO A 148 -2.70 -8.10 -10.94
CA PRO A 148 -2.29 -9.17 -11.84
C PRO A 148 -2.20 -10.54 -11.16
N LEU A 149 -2.42 -10.63 -9.85
CA LEU A 149 -2.22 -11.83 -9.05
C LEU A 149 -3.50 -12.67 -8.98
N ARG A 150 -3.33 -13.98 -9.05
CA ARG A 150 -4.35 -14.97 -8.65
C ARG A 150 -4.43 -15.07 -7.12
N PRO A 151 -5.56 -15.51 -6.54
CA PRO A 151 -5.71 -15.66 -5.09
C PRO A 151 -4.58 -16.48 -4.43
N GLU A 152 -4.18 -17.60 -5.04
CA GLU A 152 -3.08 -18.43 -4.53
C GLU A 152 -1.72 -17.72 -4.55
N GLN A 153 -1.49 -16.82 -5.51
CA GLN A 153 -0.26 -16.02 -5.56
C GLN A 153 -0.26 -14.95 -4.47
N MET A 154 -1.43 -14.39 -4.12
CA MET A 154 -1.59 -13.41 -3.04
C MET A 154 -1.17 -14.01 -1.70
N LYS A 155 -1.68 -15.20 -1.37
CA LYS A 155 -1.34 -15.94 -0.13
C LYS A 155 0.16 -16.25 0.01
N ARG A 156 0.85 -16.41 -1.12
CA ARG A 156 2.30 -16.73 -1.16
C ARG A 156 3.20 -15.50 -1.09
N LEU A 157 2.65 -14.28 -1.06
CA LEU A 157 3.47 -13.08 -1.00
C LEU A 157 4.20 -12.98 0.35
N ARG A 158 5.51 -12.72 0.29
CA ARG A 158 6.31 -12.48 1.48
C ARG A 158 5.79 -11.27 2.26
N GLY A 159 5.52 -11.45 3.54
CA GLY A 159 5.01 -10.42 4.43
C GLY A 159 3.54 -10.06 4.20
N ALA A 160 2.77 -10.93 3.54
CA ALA A 160 1.31 -10.81 3.48
C ALA A 160 0.71 -10.84 4.88
N ARG A 161 -0.23 -9.94 5.14
CA ARG A 161 -1.06 -9.87 6.35
C ARG A 161 -2.52 -9.61 5.96
N PRO A 162 -3.50 -9.97 6.81
CA PRO A 162 -4.88 -9.50 6.63
C PRO A 162 -4.89 -7.98 6.43
N ALA A 163 -5.69 -7.49 5.50
CA ALA A 163 -5.75 -6.05 5.27
C ALA A 163 -6.41 -5.33 6.45
N GLY A 164 -5.88 -4.15 6.76
CA GLY A 164 -6.49 -3.23 7.72
C GLY A 164 -7.66 -2.46 7.09
N PRO A 165 -8.07 -1.32 7.68
CA PRO A 165 -9.07 -0.47 7.05
C PRO A 165 -8.60 0.02 5.66
N PRO A 166 -9.53 0.25 4.72
CA PRO A 166 -9.20 0.79 3.40
C PRO A 166 -8.35 2.07 3.48
N PRO A 167 -7.43 2.30 2.52
CA PRO A 167 -6.68 3.55 2.45
C PRO A 167 -7.59 4.77 2.39
N ARG A 168 -7.19 5.83 3.07
CA ARG A 168 -7.90 7.11 3.06
C ARG A 168 -7.72 7.77 1.70
N PRO A 169 -8.75 8.37 1.08
CA PRO A 169 -8.55 9.18 -0.12
C PRO A 169 -7.50 10.26 0.11
N SER A 170 -6.77 10.65 -0.94
CA SER A 170 -5.89 11.82 -0.85
C SER A 170 -6.71 13.06 -0.51
N VAL A 171 -6.38 13.70 0.60
CA VAL A 171 -7.11 14.86 1.15
C VAL A 171 -6.65 16.14 0.47
N GLU A 172 -5.44 16.14 -0.13
CA GLU A 172 -4.96 17.29 -0.86
C GLU A 172 -5.77 17.54 -2.13
N PRO A 173 -6.18 18.80 -2.38
CA PRO A 173 -6.86 19.14 -3.60
C PRO A 173 -5.99 18.81 -4.82
N VAL A 174 -6.51 17.99 -5.74
CA VAL A 174 -5.77 17.59 -6.93
C VAL A 174 -5.69 18.79 -7.87
N ARG A 175 -4.48 19.31 -8.13
CA ARG A 175 -4.27 20.36 -9.13
C ARG A 175 -4.32 19.76 -10.53
N VAL A 176 -5.18 20.29 -11.39
CA VAL A 176 -5.32 19.89 -12.80
C VAL A 176 -5.28 21.10 -13.70
N GLN A 177 -4.85 20.95 -14.95
CA GLN A 177 -4.90 22.01 -15.95
C GLN A 177 -6.01 21.75 -16.95
N ARG A 178 -6.77 22.78 -17.33
CA ARG A 178 -7.80 22.66 -18.39
C ARG A 178 -7.70 23.83 -19.34
N ARG A 179 -7.75 23.52 -20.64
CA ARG A 179 -7.89 24.53 -21.69
C ARG A 179 -9.36 24.81 -21.92
N ALA A 180 -9.74 26.08 -21.83
CA ALA A 180 -11.10 26.52 -22.12
C ALA A 180 -11.41 26.39 -23.62
N SER A 181 -12.64 26.00 -23.93
CA SER A 181 -13.18 25.98 -25.30
C SER A 181 -13.23 27.39 -25.92
N ASN A 182 -13.63 27.48 -27.19
CA ASN A 182 -13.93 28.76 -27.85
C ASN A 182 -15.02 29.58 -27.13
N SER A 183 -15.93 28.92 -26.41
CA SER A 183 -16.99 29.53 -25.59
C SER A 183 -16.57 29.80 -24.14
N GLY A 184 -15.33 29.44 -23.74
CA GLY A 184 -14.86 29.65 -22.38
C GLY A 184 -15.34 28.60 -21.37
N ILE A 185 -15.61 27.38 -21.83
CA ILE A 185 -16.05 26.27 -20.98
C ILE A 185 -14.88 25.31 -20.75
N ILE A 186 -14.71 24.86 -19.51
CA ILE A 186 -13.79 23.77 -19.13
C ILE A 186 -14.57 22.56 -18.60
N MET A 187 -13.94 21.39 -18.66
CA MET A 187 -14.45 20.16 -18.05
C MET A 187 -13.50 19.66 -16.97
N VAL A 188 -14.00 19.49 -15.75
CA VAL A 188 -13.21 19.05 -14.60
C VAL A 188 -13.96 17.89 -13.94
N ALA A 189 -13.35 16.69 -13.89
CA ALA A 189 -13.97 15.50 -13.31
C ALA A 189 -15.43 15.26 -13.76
N GLY A 190 -15.71 15.42 -15.07
CA GLY A 190 -17.05 15.27 -15.65
C GLY A 190 -17.97 16.49 -15.49
N GLN A 191 -17.61 17.48 -14.67
CA GLN A 191 -18.37 18.71 -14.47
C GLN A 191 -17.99 19.76 -15.53
N LYS A 192 -18.99 20.29 -16.25
CA LYS A 192 -18.81 21.46 -17.12
C LYS A 192 -18.83 22.74 -16.28
N VAL A 193 -17.88 23.63 -16.52
CA VAL A 193 -17.76 24.91 -15.83
C VAL A 193 -17.62 26.03 -16.85
N ALA A 194 -18.54 26.99 -16.82
CA ALA A 194 -18.47 28.20 -17.63
C ALA A 194 -17.57 29.24 -16.94
N LEU A 195 -16.42 29.52 -17.57
CA LEU A 195 -15.56 30.65 -17.21
C LEU A 195 -16.01 31.92 -17.93
N GLY A 196 -16.51 31.76 -19.17
CA GLY A 196 -16.97 32.85 -20.04
C GLY A 196 -15.99 33.12 -21.19
N ARG A 197 -16.50 33.76 -22.26
CA ARG A 197 -15.76 33.96 -23.52
C ARG A 197 -14.46 34.78 -23.38
N LEU A 198 -14.30 35.53 -22.30
CA LEU A 198 -13.07 36.25 -21.95
C LEU A 198 -11.89 35.28 -21.74
N HIS A 199 -12.15 34.12 -21.15
CA HIS A 199 -11.13 33.10 -20.88
C HIS A 199 -11.01 32.06 -21.99
N ARG A 200 -11.57 32.31 -23.19
CA ARG A 200 -11.52 31.34 -24.29
C ARG A 200 -10.08 30.98 -24.62
N HIS A 201 -9.82 29.70 -24.90
CA HIS A 201 -8.50 29.20 -25.24
C HIS A 201 -7.39 29.41 -24.18
N GLN A 202 -7.71 29.87 -22.98
CA GLN A 202 -6.74 29.93 -21.89
C GLN A 202 -6.63 28.57 -21.20
N THR A 203 -5.43 28.26 -20.71
CA THR A 203 -5.21 27.10 -19.86
C THR A 203 -5.20 27.57 -18.41
N VAL A 204 -6.17 27.10 -17.63
CA VAL A 204 -6.32 27.43 -16.21
C VAL A 204 -5.88 26.27 -15.34
N THR A 205 -5.41 26.58 -14.13
CA THR A 205 -5.14 25.58 -13.09
C THR A 205 -6.36 25.48 -12.20
N VAL A 206 -6.79 24.25 -11.92
CA VAL A 206 -7.96 23.95 -11.09
C VAL A 206 -7.52 23.05 -9.94
N THR A 207 -7.75 23.52 -8.73
CA THR A 207 -7.50 22.82 -7.48
C THR A 207 -8.79 22.10 -7.08
N VAL A 208 -8.80 20.77 -7.21
CA VAL A 208 -9.98 19.91 -7.09
C VAL A 208 -10.03 19.25 -5.71
N SER A 209 -10.88 19.77 -4.84
CA SER A 209 -11.18 19.18 -3.53
C SER A 209 -12.37 18.22 -3.60
N GLU A 210 -12.74 17.61 -2.47
CA GLU A 210 -13.96 16.80 -2.36
C GLU A 210 -15.23 17.60 -2.69
N THR A 211 -15.32 18.84 -2.19
CA THR A 211 -16.55 19.65 -2.26
C THR A 211 -16.44 20.88 -3.17
N THR A 212 -15.23 21.26 -3.60
CA THR A 212 -14.99 22.50 -4.34
C THR A 212 -14.03 22.33 -5.51
N LEU A 213 -14.19 23.18 -6.53
CA LEU A 213 -13.23 23.41 -7.60
C LEU A 213 -12.77 24.87 -7.49
N ALA A 214 -11.51 25.10 -7.14
CA ALA A 214 -10.92 26.43 -7.13
C ALA A 214 -10.10 26.64 -8.41
N ILE A 215 -10.48 27.61 -9.23
CA ILE A 215 -9.96 27.82 -10.59
C ILE A 215 -9.13 29.10 -10.60
N GLU A 216 -7.82 28.96 -10.79
CA GLU A 216 -6.89 30.06 -10.98
C GLU A 216 -7.03 30.58 -12.42
N LEU A 217 -7.55 31.79 -12.56
CA LEU A 217 -7.69 32.51 -13.82
C LEU A 217 -6.38 33.28 -14.13
N THR A 218 -6.16 33.60 -15.41
CA THR A 218 -4.90 34.21 -15.86
C THR A 218 -4.75 35.67 -15.46
N ASP A 219 -5.83 36.32 -15.07
CA ASP A 219 -5.87 37.68 -14.51
C ASP A 219 -5.45 37.71 -13.03
N GLY A 220 -5.19 36.55 -12.42
CA GLY A 220 -4.82 36.40 -11.02
C GLY A 220 -5.99 36.08 -10.09
N ASP A 221 -7.22 36.14 -10.59
CA ASP A 221 -8.41 35.84 -9.78
C ASP A 221 -8.58 34.33 -9.58
N THR A 222 -9.19 33.96 -8.45
CA THR A 222 -9.57 32.57 -8.18
C THR A 222 -11.08 32.43 -8.12
N LYS A 223 -11.65 31.69 -9.08
CA LYS A 223 -13.07 31.35 -9.10
C LYS A 223 -13.31 30.03 -8.37
N VAL A 224 -13.99 30.09 -7.21
CA VAL A 224 -14.36 28.90 -6.43
C VAL A 224 -15.80 28.51 -6.72
N ILE A 225 -16.03 27.25 -7.06
CA ILE A 225 -17.37 26.68 -7.28
C ILE A 225 -17.56 25.37 -6.55
N ARG A 226 -18.81 25.01 -6.27
CA ARG A 226 -19.15 23.70 -5.71
C ARG A 226 -18.87 22.59 -6.72
N ARG A 227 -18.19 21.54 -6.25
CA ARG A 227 -18.05 20.29 -7.00
C ARG A 227 -19.35 19.52 -6.88
N THR A 228 -19.95 19.17 -8.02
CA THR A 228 -21.23 18.45 -8.09
C THR A 228 -21.06 17.00 -8.54
N THR A 229 -19.82 16.57 -8.81
CA THR A 229 -19.50 15.22 -9.27
C THR A 229 -18.60 14.49 -8.27
N THR A 230 -18.84 13.20 -8.08
CA THR A 230 -17.95 12.30 -7.31
C THR A 230 -16.91 11.60 -8.19
N GLN A 231 -16.95 11.83 -9.51
CA GLN A 231 -16.04 11.18 -10.44
C GLN A 231 -14.58 11.51 -10.11
N PRO A 232 -13.67 10.52 -10.10
CA PRO A 232 -12.26 10.77 -9.82
C PRO A 232 -11.58 11.57 -10.95
N VAL A 233 -10.56 12.35 -10.59
CA VAL A 233 -9.69 12.99 -11.57
C VAL A 233 -8.85 11.93 -12.26
N ARG A 234 -9.07 11.74 -13.58
CA ARG A 234 -8.31 10.77 -14.38
C ARG A 234 -7.09 11.35 -15.10
N SER A 235 -7.08 12.66 -15.37
CA SER A 235 -5.97 13.35 -16.03
C SER A 235 -5.64 14.68 -15.36
N ILE A 236 -4.36 14.82 -14.99
CA ILE A 236 -3.81 16.02 -14.36
C ILE A 236 -3.57 17.11 -15.41
N LYS A 237 -2.89 16.80 -16.52
CA LYS A 237 -2.66 17.76 -17.60
C LYS A 237 -3.83 17.79 -18.59
N GLY A 238 -4.21 18.99 -19.01
CA GLY A 238 -5.30 19.20 -19.99
C GLY A 238 -4.87 18.92 -21.43
N GLN A 239 -3.58 19.02 -21.71
CA GLN A 239 -2.97 18.65 -22.99
C GLN A 239 -1.73 17.81 -22.72
N ARG A 240 -1.57 16.71 -23.46
CA ARG A 240 -0.26 16.07 -23.63
C ARG A 240 0.50 16.88 -24.68
N PRO A 241 1.80 17.15 -24.50
CA PRO A 241 2.63 17.65 -25.60
C PRO A 241 2.40 16.72 -26.79
N ARG A 242 2.06 17.27 -27.96
CA ARG A 242 2.12 16.47 -29.18
C ARG A 242 3.59 16.09 -29.34
N ILE A 243 3.88 14.81 -29.54
CA ILE A 243 5.18 14.38 -30.03
C ILE A 243 5.41 15.19 -31.30
N ALA A 244 6.45 16.01 -31.32
CA ALA A 244 6.82 16.75 -32.52
C ALA A 244 7.09 15.70 -33.61
N THR A 245 6.31 15.72 -34.69
CA THR A 245 6.67 14.99 -35.90
C THR A 245 8.04 15.53 -36.31
N SER A 246 9.06 14.68 -36.39
CA SER A 246 10.36 15.09 -36.94
C SER A 246 10.12 15.69 -38.32
N VAL A 247 10.54 16.93 -38.50
CA VAL A 247 10.61 17.55 -39.81
C VAL A 247 11.75 16.84 -40.52
N SER A 248 11.41 16.10 -41.57
CA SER A 248 12.37 15.62 -42.58
C SER A 248 12.73 16.76 -43.52
#